data_AF-A0AAV5T0K0-F1
#
_entry.id   AF-A0AAV5T0K0-F1
#
_cell.length_a   1.000
_cell.length_b   1.000
_cell.length_c   1.000
_cell.angle_alpha   90.00
_cell.angle_beta   90.00
_cell.angle_gamma   90.00
#
_symmetry.space_group_name_H-M   'P 1'
#
loop_
_entity.id
_entity.type
_entity.pdbx_description
1 polymer ?
#
loop_
_entity_poly.entity_id
_entity_poly.type
_entity_poly.pdbx_seq_one_letter_code
_entity_poly.pdbx_strand_id
1 'polypeptide(L)'
;IGSIGVIANLIGIYTVYICRHLHNSFGYLCLSHCIANSGVCLTFAAWCAPTTVFEIGLRLTEARLGRHIGQLNIFCWDACVYSHLSISINRFICINYPIQSKTFFTTRVISVFIAVPWILAFCHIIPYFWVENCYIYYDPLTWQWYYGDDLCRDFISTYFDYYTGLGVFSAMFVTDMGTLLKLRMIH
;
A
#
# COMPACT_ATOMS: atom_id res chain seq x y z
N ILE A 1 -13.10 -6.75 8.73
CA ILE A 1 -12.22 -5.63 8.31
C ILE A 1 -12.15 -5.51 6.80
N GLY A 2 -11.80 -6.58 6.07
CA GLY A 2 -11.71 -6.57 4.60
C GLY A 2 -12.93 -5.97 3.88
N SER A 3 -14.15 -6.47 4.14
CA SER A 3 -15.36 -6.00 3.43
C SER A 3 -15.68 -4.52 3.65
N ILE A 4 -15.53 -4.03 4.89
CA ILE A 4 -15.71 -2.61 5.21
C ILE A 4 -14.65 -1.79 4.48
N GLY A 5 -13.40 -2.26 4.47
CA GLY A 5 -12.30 -1.62 3.76
C GLY A 5 -12.55 -1.53 2.25
N VAL A 6 -13.04 -2.59 1.61
CA VAL A 6 -13.40 -2.56 0.17
C VAL A 6 -14.46 -1.50 -0.08
N ILE A 7 -15.54 -1.48 0.69
CA ILE A 7 -16.63 -0.50 0.53
C ILE A 7 -16.11 0.93 0.70
N ALA A 8 -15.33 1.19 1.77
CA ALA A 8 -14.79 2.52 2.04
C ALA A 8 -13.87 3.02 0.92
N ASN A 9 -12.99 2.17 0.40
CA ASN A 9 -12.10 2.55 -0.69
C ASN A 9 -12.84 2.74 -2.02
N LEU A 10 -13.86 1.93 -2.31
CA LEU A 10 -14.72 2.13 -3.48
C LEU A 10 -15.49 3.45 -3.42
N ILE A 11 -15.99 3.82 -2.23
CA ILE A 11 -16.59 5.14 -2.00
C ILE A 11 -15.54 6.23 -2.25
N GLY A 12 -14.31 6.07 -1.76
CA GLY A 12 -13.20 7.00 -2.01
C GLY A 12 -12.91 7.19 -3.50
N ILE A 13 -12.79 6.08 -4.25
CA ILE A 13 -12.61 6.08 -5.72
C ILE A 13 -13.77 6.82 -6.40
N TYR A 14 -15.01 6.46 -6.05
CA TYR A 14 -16.21 7.10 -6.60
C TYR A 14 -16.27 8.60 -6.31
N THR A 15 -15.88 9.01 -5.09
CA THR A 15 -15.87 10.41 -4.67
C THR A 15 -14.88 11.22 -5.49
N VAL A 16 -13.67 10.71 -5.73
CA VAL A 16 -12.68 11.40 -6.59
C VAL A 16 -13.18 11.49 -8.03
N TYR A 17 -13.85 10.46 -8.54
CA TYR A 17 -14.38 10.47 -9.91
C TYR A 17 -15.45 11.56 -10.12
N ILE A 18 -16.38 11.69 -9.17
CA ILE A 18 -17.51 12.63 -9.28
C ILE A 18 -17.15 14.06 -8.85
N CYS A 19 -16.38 14.21 -7.78
CA CYS A 19 -16.12 15.51 -7.19
C CYS A 19 -15.01 16.26 -7.93
N ARG A 20 -15.38 17.24 -8.76
CA ARG A 20 -14.41 18.06 -9.53
C ARG A 20 -13.40 18.81 -8.66
N HIS A 21 -13.74 19.13 -7.41
CA HIS A 21 -12.80 19.75 -6.46
C HIS A 21 -11.62 18.81 -6.11
N LEU A 22 -11.81 17.49 -6.21
CA LEU A 22 -10.77 16.50 -6.00
C LEU A 22 -9.96 16.19 -7.27
N HIS A 23 -10.26 16.81 -8.41
CA HIS A 23 -9.44 16.68 -9.64
C HIS A 23 -8.18 17.55 -9.55
N ASN A 24 -7.40 17.33 -8.50
CA ASN A 24 -6.14 18.01 -8.20
C ASN A 24 -5.08 16.96 -7.81
N SER A 25 -3.84 17.40 -7.55
CA SER A 25 -2.74 16.49 -7.19
C SER A 25 -3.09 15.57 -6.02
N PHE A 26 -3.70 16.10 -4.97
CA PHE A 26 -4.08 15.33 -3.79
C PHE A 26 -5.11 14.24 -4.14
N GLY A 27 -6.17 14.57 -4.87
CA GLY A 27 -7.22 13.60 -5.18
C GLY A 27 -6.77 12.48 -6.11
N TYR A 28 -5.90 12.76 -7.09
CA TYR A 28 -5.31 11.70 -7.93
C TYR A 28 -4.39 10.76 -7.14
N LEU A 29 -3.63 11.27 -6.17
CA LEU A 29 -2.80 10.42 -5.29
C LEU A 29 -3.68 9.59 -4.35
N CYS A 30 -4.75 10.17 -3.81
CA CYS A 30 -5.74 9.42 -3.03
C CYS A 30 -6.42 8.33 -3.85
N LEU A 31 -6.73 8.58 -5.13
CA LEU A 31 -7.27 7.57 -6.02
C LEU A 31 -6.32 6.37 -6.17
N SER A 32 -5.03 6.62 -6.42
CA SER A 32 -4.00 5.57 -6.48
C SER A 32 -3.95 4.74 -5.20
N HIS A 33 -3.93 5.42 -4.04
CA HIS A 33 -3.92 4.75 -2.74
C HIS A 33 -5.18 3.92 -2.50
N CYS A 34 -6.37 4.44 -2.80
CA CYS A 34 -7.63 3.69 -2.65
C CYS A 34 -7.70 2.46 -3.56
N ILE A 35 -7.13 2.53 -4.78
CA ILE A 35 -7.05 1.36 -5.67
C ILE A 35 -6.16 0.28 -5.06
N ALA A 36 -4.95 0.64 -4.60
CA ALA A 36 -4.04 -0.32 -3.95
C ALA A 36 -4.66 -0.92 -2.68
N ASN A 37 -5.24 -0.07 -1.81
CA ASN A 37 -5.86 -0.50 -0.57
C ASN A 37 -7.12 -1.36 -0.78
N SER A 38 -7.87 -1.13 -1.88
CA SER A 38 -8.97 -2.03 -2.27
C SER A 38 -8.47 -3.44 -2.56
N GLY A 39 -7.31 -3.57 -3.21
CA GLY A 39 -6.67 -4.85 -3.49
C GLY A 39 -6.34 -5.61 -2.19
N VAL A 40 -5.68 -4.94 -1.23
CA VAL A 40 -5.41 -5.50 0.11
C VAL A 40 -6.73 -5.91 0.78
N CYS A 41 -7.71 -5.02 0.85
CA CYS A 41 -8.97 -5.31 1.54
C CYS A 41 -9.72 -6.49 0.89
N LEU A 42 -9.60 -6.66 -0.44
CA LEU A 42 -10.18 -7.78 -1.17
C LEU A 42 -9.50 -9.11 -0.82
N THR A 43 -8.17 -9.17 -0.69
CA THR A 43 -7.49 -10.41 -0.24
C THR A 43 -7.93 -10.79 1.18
N PHE A 44 -8.06 -9.82 2.09
CA PHE A 44 -8.57 -10.09 3.44
C PHE A 44 -10.03 -10.56 3.44
N ALA A 45 -10.88 -10.00 2.58
CA ALA A 45 -12.30 -10.34 2.51
C ALA A 45 -12.57 -11.68 1.82
N ALA A 46 -11.85 -11.96 0.72
CA ALA A 46 -12.11 -13.09 -0.15
C ALA A 46 -11.20 -14.30 0.13
N TRP A 47 -10.07 -14.11 0.81
CA TRP A 47 -9.12 -15.18 1.14
C TRP A 47 -8.98 -15.39 2.64
N CYS A 48 -8.50 -14.39 3.38
CA CYS A 48 -8.21 -14.58 4.82
C CYS A 48 -9.48 -14.91 5.62
N ALA A 49 -10.56 -14.15 5.46
CA ALA A 49 -11.78 -14.40 6.22
C ALA A 49 -12.42 -15.78 5.93
N PRO A 50 -12.61 -16.20 4.66
CA PRO A 50 -13.12 -17.54 4.37
C PRO A 50 -12.20 -18.66 4.86
N THR A 51 -10.88 -18.52 4.68
CA THR A 51 -9.93 -19.56 5.12
C THR A 51 -9.94 -19.76 6.62
N THR A 52 -10.12 -18.69 7.40
CA THR A 52 -10.28 -18.79 8.86
C THR A 52 -11.64 -19.35 9.27
N VAL A 53 -12.74 -18.85 8.68
CA VAL A 53 -14.11 -19.24 9.08
C VAL A 53 -14.42 -20.70 8.75
N PHE A 54 -13.95 -21.18 7.60
CA PHE A 54 -14.16 -22.56 7.17
C PHE A 54 -13.05 -23.51 7.63
N GLU A 55 -12.14 -23.04 8.49
CA GLU A 55 -10.98 -23.80 8.99
C GLU A 55 -10.24 -24.52 7.86
N ILE A 56 -10.05 -23.80 6.75
CA ILE A 56 -9.35 -24.33 5.58
C ILE A 56 -7.92 -24.62 6.01
N GLY A 57 -7.53 -25.90 5.99
CA GLY A 57 -6.23 -26.32 6.48
C GLY A 57 -5.06 -25.66 5.73
N LEU A 58 -3.92 -25.53 6.42
CA LEU A 58 -2.67 -24.95 5.91
C LEU A 58 -2.27 -25.45 4.52
N ARG A 59 -2.58 -26.72 4.20
CA ARG A 59 -2.27 -27.33 2.90
C ARG A 59 -2.86 -26.55 1.72
N LEU A 60 -4.02 -25.90 1.87
CA LEU A 60 -4.60 -25.10 0.79
C LEU A 60 -4.02 -23.69 0.75
N THR A 61 -3.72 -23.09 1.91
CA THR A 61 -3.14 -21.74 1.96
C THR A 61 -1.68 -21.73 1.51
N GLU A 62 -0.95 -22.82 1.72
CA GLU A 62 0.40 -23.04 1.18
C GLU A 62 0.40 -23.57 -0.26
N ALA A 63 -0.75 -23.99 -0.79
CA ALA A 63 -0.83 -24.41 -2.18
C ALA A 63 -0.51 -23.22 -3.11
N ARG A 64 -0.22 -23.53 -4.38
CA ARG A 64 0.12 -22.54 -5.40
C ARG A 64 -0.86 -21.36 -5.48
N LEU A 65 -2.16 -21.61 -5.28
CA LEU A 65 -3.17 -20.56 -5.25
C LEU A 65 -2.96 -19.58 -4.09
N GLY A 66 -2.76 -20.09 -2.86
CA GLY A 66 -2.56 -19.23 -1.69
C GLY A 66 -1.26 -18.44 -1.75
N ARG A 67 -0.19 -19.01 -2.34
CA ARG A 67 1.06 -18.30 -2.61
C ARG A 67 0.86 -17.13 -3.58
N HIS A 68 0.11 -17.32 -4.66
CA HIS A 68 -0.21 -16.24 -5.60
C HIS A 68 -1.10 -15.16 -4.98
N ILE A 69 -2.03 -15.54 -4.10
CA ILE A 69 -2.85 -14.56 -3.37
C ILE A 69 -2.02 -13.78 -2.37
N GLY A 70 -1.05 -14.43 -1.72
CA GLY A 70 -0.05 -13.75 -0.90
C GLY A 70 0.80 -12.77 -1.70
N GLN A 71 1.27 -13.17 -2.87
CA GLN A 71 2.00 -12.29 -3.80
C GLN A 71 1.17 -11.07 -4.23
N LEU A 72 -0.12 -11.27 -4.53
CA LEU A 72 -1.04 -10.17 -4.82
C LEU A 72 -1.22 -9.24 -3.61
N ASN A 73 -1.35 -9.82 -2.42
CA ASN A 73 -1.53 -9.05 -1.20
C ASN A 73 -0.32 -8.14 -0.93
N ILE A 74 0.90 -8.67 -1.00
CA ILE A 74 2.12 -7.89 -0.73
C ILE A 74 2.33 -6.82 -1.80
N PHE A 75 2.03 -7.11 -3.08
CA PHE A 75 2.06 -6.11 -4.15
C PHE A 75 1.14 -4.92 -3.85
N CYS A 76 -0.13 -5.20 -3.50
CA CYS A 76 -1.10 -4.16 -3.19
C CYS A 76 -0.75 -3.42 -1.89
N TRP A 77 -0.18 -4.11 -0.90
CA TRP A 77 0.29 -3.52 0.35
C TRP A 77 1.42 -2.53 0.13
N ASP A 78 2.46 -2.92 -0.61
CA ASP A 78 3.60 -2.05 -0.91
C ASP A 78 3.16 -0.84 -1.74
N ALA A 79 2.32 -1.05 -2.77
CA ALA A 79 1.76 0.05 -3.56
C ALA A 79 0.94 1.02 -2.70
N CYS A 80 0.22 0.50 -1.70
CA CYS A 80 -0.57 1.28 -0.75
C CYS A 80 0.32 2.16 0.14
N VAL A 81 1.37 1.57 0.73
CA VAL A 81 2.33 2.23 1.63
C VAL A 81 3.11 3.32 0.89
N TYR A 82 3.65 3.00 -0.30
CA TYR A 82 4.37 4.00 -1.11
C TYR A 82 3.45 5.11 -1.62
N SER A 83 2.21 4.79 -2.01
CA SER A 83 1.23 5.83 -2.39
C SER A 83 0.89 6.74 -1.21
N HIS A 84 0.86 6.22 0.01
CA HIS A 84 0.62 7.01 1.21
C HIS A 84 1.77 8.00 1.46
N LEU A 85 3.02 7.57 1.31
CA LEU A 85 4.17 8.47 1.36
C LEU A 85 4.07 9.57 0.30
N SER A 86 3.68 9.24 -0.94
CA SER A 86 3.42 10.26 -1.98
C SER A 86 2.37 11.30 -1.54
N ILE A 87 1.31 10.87 -0.85
CA ILE A 87 0.29 11.77 -0.31
C ILE A 87 0.87 12.68 0.79
N SER A 88 1.64 12.14 1.73
CA SER A 88 2.27 12.91 2.81
C SER A 88 3.26 13.95 2.26
N ILE A 89 4.09 13.58 1.27
CA ILE A 89 4.99 14.52 0.58
C ILE A 89 4.19 15.62 -0.14
N ASN A 90 3.13 15.25 -0.86
CA ASN A 90 2.28 16.22 -1.54
C ASN A 90 1.66 17.22 -0.56
N ARG A 91 1.15 16.76 0.60
CA ARG A 91 0.63 17.62 1.65
C ARG A 91 1.70 18.55 2.21
N PHE A 92 2.87 18.00 2.50
CA PHE A 92 4.00 18.78 3.00
C PHE A 92 4.37 19.92 2.05
N ILE A 93 4.51 19.65 0.75
CA ILE A 93 4.85 20.67 -0.26
C ILE A 93 3.73 21.70 -0.38
N CYS A 94 2.47 21.27 -0.47
CA CYS A 94 1.33 22.17 -0.63
C CYS A 94 1.16 23.14 0.55
N ILE A 95 1.44 22.69 1.77
CA ILE A 95 1.23 23.49 2.99
C ILE A 95 2.47 24.35 3.32
N ASN A 96 3.68 23.82 3.16
CA ASN A 96 4.90 24.58 3.45
C ASN A 96 5.25 25.57 2.34
N TYR A 97 4.90 25.26 1.09
CA TYR A 97 5.28 26.04 -0.09
C TYR A 97 4.07 26.28 -1.03
N PRO A 98 3.02 26.99 -0.58
CA PRO A 98 1.74 27.09 -1.30
C PRO A 98 1.81 27.83 -2.64
N ILE A 99 2.79 28.72 -2.83
CA ILE A 99 2.99 29.43 -4.10
C ILE A 99 3.68 28.52 -5.11
N GLN A 100 4.76 27.86 -4.67
CA GLN A 100 5.57 26.97 -5.48
C GLN A 100 4.82 25.69 -5.86
N SER A 101 3.96 25.17 -4.96
CA SER A 101 3.19 23.96 -5.19
C SER A 101 2.26 24.06 -6.39
N LYS A 102 1.66 25.25 -6.62
CA LYS A 102 0.78 25.52 -7.78
C LYS A 102 1.51 25.36 -9.11
N THR A 103 2.80 25.70 -9.16
CA THR A 103 3.62 25.55 -10.37
C THR A 103 4.32 24.20 -10.45
N PHE A 104 4.58 23.56 -9.30
CA PHE A 104 5.31 22.29 -9.22
C PHE A 104 4.44 21.09 -9.62
N PHE A 105 3.20 21.01 -9.11
CA PHE A 105 2.30 19.87 -9.37
C PHE A 105 1.65 19.94 -10.74
N THR A 106 2.47 19.77 -11.77
CA THR A 106 2.01 19.54 -13.15
C THR A 106 1.52 18.10 -13.31
N THR A 107 0.75 17.84 -14.37
CA THR A 107 0.26 16.49 -14.70
C THR A 107 1.39 15.47 -14.78
N ARG A 108 2.55 15.84 -15.37
CA ARG A 108 3.72 14.94 -15.49
C ARG A 108 4.28 14.57 -14.11
N VAL A 109 4.41 15.55 -13.22
CA VAL A 109 4.91 15.31 -11.86
C VAL A 109 3.95 14.41 -11.10
N ILE A 110 2.64 14.68 -11.17
CA ILE A 110 1.63 13.82 -10.52
C ILE A 110 1.68 12.39 -11.07
N SER A 111 1.83 12.21 -12.39
CA SER A 111 2.00 10.89 -13.00
C SER A 111 3.23 10.16 -12.47
N VAL A 112 4.35 10.87 -12.21
CA VAL A 112 5.54 10.27 -11.59
C VAL A 112 5.27 9.87 -10.14
N PHE A 113 4.61 10.72 -9.35
CA PHE A 113 4.23 10.43 -7.96
C PHE A 113 3.25 9.25 -7.83
N ILE A 114 2.52 8.93 -8.90
CA ILE A 114 1.69 7.72 -8.99
C ILE A 114 2.51 6.54 -9.50
N ALA A 115 3.23 6.68 -10.61
CA ALA A 115 3.91 5.56 -11.27
C ALA A 115 5.05 4.97 -10.42
N VAL A 116 5.84 5.80 -9.73
CA VAL A 116 6.98 5.35 -8.93
C VAL A 116 6.56 4.38 -7.82
N PRO A 117 5.54 4.68 -6.97
CA PRO A 117 5.00 3.72 -6.01
C PRO A 117 4.66 2.35 -6.58
N TRP A 118 3.96 2.30 -7.72
CA TRP A 118 3.56 1.05 -8.35
C TRP A 118 4.75 0.28 -8.94
N ILE A 119 5.73 0.98 -9.51
CA ILE A 119 6.96 0.38 -10.01
C ILE A 119 7.78 -0.20 -8.84
N LEU A 120 7.95 0.54 -7.74
CA LEU A 120 8.65 0.05 -6.55
C LEU A 120 7.95 -1.17 -5.94
N ALA A 121 6.62 -1.15 -5.83
CA ALA A 121 5.84 -2.29 -5.40
C ALA A 121 6.02 -3.50 -6.34
N PHE A 122 6.04 -3.28 -7.65
CA PHE A 122 6.32 -4.33 -8.62
C PHE A 122 7.74 -4.90 -8.47
N CYS A 123 8.75 -4.05 -8.24
CA CYS A 123 10.12 -4.48 -7.99
C CYS A 123 10.24 -5.32 -6.70
N HIS A 124 9.50 -4.94 -5.65
CA HIS A 124 9.45 -5.68 -4.39
C HIS A 124 8.91 -7.09 -4.55
N ILE A 125 7.97 -7.32 -5.47
CA ILE A 125 7.39 -8.66 -5.67
C ILE A 125 8.23 -9.57 -6.57
N ILE A 126 9.31 -9.07 -7.18
CA ILE A 126 10.15 -9.87 -8.09
C ILE A 126 10.63 -11.19 -7.46
N PRO A 127 11.13 -11.21 -6.20
CA PRO A 127 11.55 -12.45 -5.56
C PRO A 127 10.44 -13.49 -5.42
N TYR A 128 9.19 -13.06 -5.30
CA TYR A 128 8.04 -13.94 -5.09
C TYR A 128 7.58 -14.66 -6.37
N PHE A 129 8.13 -14.30 -7.55
CA PHE A 129 7.91 -15.09 -8.76
C PHE A 129 8.61 -16.46 -8.70
N TRP A 130 9.62 -16.64 -7.82
CA TRP A 130 10.16 -17.96 -7.49
C TRP A 130 9.26 -18.66 -6.46
N VAL A 131 8.00 -18.92 -6.85
CA VAL A 131 6.89 -19.41 -6.01
C VAL A 131 7.23 -20.69 -5.20
N GLU A 132 8.24 -21.44 -5.61
CA GLU A 132 8.69 -22.64 -4.90
C GLU A 132 9.64 -22.34 -3.73
N ASN A 133 10.46 -21.29 -3.82
CA ASN A 133 11.53 -20.97 -2.86
C ASN A 133 11.30 -19.67 -2.07
N CYS A 134 10.43 -18.79 -2.57
CA CYS A 134 10.14 -17.49 -2.00
C CYS A 134 8.65 -17.22 -2.14
N TYR A 135 7.90 -17.40 -1.05
CA TYR A 135 6.47 -17.16 -1.06
C TYR A 135 5.99 -16.64 0.29
N ILE A 136 4.82 -16.00 0.24
CA ILE A 136 4.07 -15.58 1.41
C ILE A 136 2.72 -16.28 1.39
N TYR A 137 2.28 -16.74 2.54
CA TYR A 137 1.02 -17.46 2.69
C TYR A 137 0.30 -17.00 3.96
N TYR A 138 -1.01 -17.21 4.00
CA TYR A 138 -1.83 -16.88 5.16
C TYR A 138 -1.97 -18.10 6.06
N ASP A 139 -1.70 -17.92 7.35
CA ASP A 139 -1.95 -18.93 8.38
C ASP A 139 -3.29 -18.64 9.10
N PRO A 140 -4.32 -19.48 8.89
CA PRO A 140 -5.63 -19.32 9.53
C PRO A 140 -5.64 -19.67 11.02
N LEU A 141 -4.58 -20.29 11.58
CA LEU A 141 -4.49 -20.61 13.01
C LEU A 141 -4.02 -19.41 13.83
N THR A 142 -3.08 -18.64 13.30
CA THR A 142 -2.49 -17.47 13.98
C THR A 142 -3.01 -16.13 13.44
N TRP A 143 -3.79 -16.18 12.35
CA TRP A 143 -4.42 -15.05 11.66
C TRP A 143 -3.42 -14.06 11.05
N GLN A 144 -2.26 -14.57 10.64
CA GLN A 144 -1.15 -13.76 10.16
C GLN A 144 -0.63 -14.26 8.80
N TRP A 145 0.02 -13.36 8.07
CA TRP A 145 0.76 -13.72 6.88
C TRP A 145 2.19 -14.11 7.27
N TYR A 146 2.68 -15.24 6.76
CA TYR A 146 4.04 -15.72 6.97
C TYR A 146 4.81 -15.84 5.67
N TYR A 147 6.11 -15.63 5.77
CA TYR A 147 7.08 -15.97 4.74
C TYR A 147 7.43 -17.46 4.85
N GLY A 148 7.54 -18.16 3.72
CA GLY A 148 7.93 -19.58 3.68
C GLY A 148 9.32 -19.82 4.30
N ASP A 149 9.51 -20.98 4.93
CA ASP A 149 10.70 -21.30 5.73
C ASP A 149 11.93 -21.64 4.86
N ASP A 150 12.62 -20.61 4.38
CA ASP A 150 13.87 -20.71 3.61
C ASP A 150 14.81 -19.52 3.88
N LEU A 151 16.06 -19.59 3.40
CA LEU A 151 17.00 -18.45 3.40
C LEU A 151 16.39 -17.17 2.78
N CYS A 152 15.43 -17.35 1.87
CA CYS A 152 14.68 -16.26 1.27
C CYS A 152 13.85 -15.47 2.29
N ARG A 153 13.27 -16.14 3.30
CA ARG A 153 12.48 -15.48 4.35
C ARG A 153 13.30 -14.49 5.15
N ASP A 154 14.52 -14.84 5.54
CA ASP A 154 15.37 -13.95 6.33
C ASP A 154 15.74 -12.69 5.53
N PHE A 155 16.06 -12.87 4.25
CA PHE A 155 16.41 -11.75 3.38
C PHE A 155 15.21 -10.83 3.10
N ILE A 156 14.07 -11.39 2.73
CA ILE A 156 12.86 -10.61 2.41
C ILE A 156 12.32 -9.92 3.66
N SER A 157 12.13 -10.66 4.76
CA SER A 157 11.54 -10.07 5.98
C SER A 157 12.41 -8.97 6.57
N THR A 158 13.74 -9.12 6.52
CA THR A 158 14.67 -8.14 7.08
C THR A 158 14.82 -6.92 6.17
N TYR A 159 15.15 -7.13 4.90
CA TYR A 159 15.52 -6.03 3.99
C TYR A 159 14.32 -5.43 3.27
N PHE A 160 13.42 -6.26 2.76
CA PHE A 160 12.31 -5.79 1.92
C PHE A 160 11.12 -5.33 2.77
N ASP A 161 10.86 -5.97 3.90
CA ASP A 161 9.74 -5.60 4.78
C ASP A 161 10.20 -4.66 5.91
N TYR A 162 11.08 -5.12 6.80
CA TYR A 162 11.44 -4.37 8.00
C TYR A 162 12.19 -3.06 7.72
N TYR A 163 13.33 -3.09 7.02
CA TYR A 163 14.12 -1.87 6.78
C TYR A 163 13.42 -0.90 5.84
N THR A 164 12.81 -1.39 4.76
CA THR A 164 12.05 -0.54 3.84
C THR A 164 10.83 0.08 4.52
N GLY A 165 10.07 -0.73 5.28
CA GLY A 165 8.94 -0.25 6.07
C GLY A 165 9.35 0.82 7.08
N LEU A 166 10.43 0.58 7.83
CA LEU A 166 11.00 1.56 8.76
C LEU A 166 11.38 2.87 8.06
N GLY A 167 12.05 2.78 6.90
CA GLY A 167 12.43 3.94 6.11
C GLY A 167 11.22 4.75 5.63
N VAL A 168 10.21 4.08 5.06
CA VAL A 168 9.00 4.75 4.55
C VAL A 168 8.19 5.38 5.67
N PHE A 169 7.96 4.67 6.78
CA PHE A 169 7.20 5.22 7.91
C PHE A 169 7.94 6.37 8.60
N SER A 170 9.27 6.30 8.68
CA SER A 170 10.07 7.41 9.20
C SER A 170 9.95 8.65 8.29
N ALA A 171 10.03 8.47 6.98
CA ALA A 171 9.85 9.56 6.02
C ALA A 171 8.44 10.18 6.11
N MET A 172 7.40 9.34 6.18
CA MET A 172 6.03 9.78 6.39
C MET A 172 5.91 10.61 7.66
N PHE A 173 6.41 10.09 8.78
CA PHE A 173 6.38 10.78 10.07
C PHE A 173 7.03 12.16 10.00
N VAL A 174 8.21 12.27 9.37
CA VAL A 174 8.91 13.56 9.19
C VAL A 174 8.07 14.53 8.35
N THR A 175 7.53 14.08 7.22
CA THR A 175 6.72 14.93 6.34
C THR A 175 5.41 15.39 6.98
N ASP A 176 4.73 14.50 7.72
CA ASP A 176 3.50 14.83 8.43
C ASP A 176 3.76 15.74 9.62
N MET A 177 4.84 15.51 10.38
CA MET A 177 5.23 16.38 11.48
C MET A 177 5.57 17.79 10.98
N GLY A 178 6.35 17.90 9.90
CA GLY A 178 6.65 19.19 9.27
C GLY A 178 5.40 19.92 8.79
N THR A 179 4.43 19.17 8.26
CA THR A 179 3.11 19.71 7.87
C THR A 179 2.34 20.25 9.08
N LEU A 180 2.25 19.49 10.17
CA LEU A 180 1.55 19.88 11.39
C LEU A 180 2.17 21.12 12.06
N LEU A 181 3.50 21.18 12.13
CA LEU A 181 4.21 22.33 12.69
C LEU A 181 3.90 23.61 11.91
N LYS A 182 3.88 23.54 10.58
CA LYS A 182 3.53 24.69 9.74
C LYS A 182 2.08 25.15 9.94
N LEU A 183 1.14 24.22 10.04
CA LEU A 183 -0.26 24.54 10.31
C LEU A 183 -0.44 25.26 11.65
N ARG A 184 0.29 24.82 12.69
CA ARG A 184 0.28 25.48 14.01
C ARG A 184 0.92 26.86 14.06
N MET A 185 1.78 27.21 13.09
CA MET A 185 2.36 28.55 13.00
C MET A 185 1.48 29.54 12.22
N ILE A 186 0.53 29.03 11.44
CA ILE A 186 -0.40 29.86 10.64
C ILE A 186 -1.63 30.25 11.46
N HIS A 187 -1.98 29.46 12.49
CA HIS A 187 -2.98 29.77 13.51
C HIS A 187 -2.34 30.39 14.75
#